data_AF-A0A5D6Y6Y4-F1
#
_entry.id   AF-A0A5D6Y6Y4-F1
#
_cell.length_a   1.000
_cell.length_b   1.000
_cell.length_c   1.000
_cell.angle_alpha   90.00
_cell.angle_beta   90.00
_cell.angle_gamma   90.00
#
_symmetry.space_group_name_H-M   'P 1'
#
loop_
_entity.id
_entity.type
_entity.pdbx_description
1 polymer ?
#
loop_
_entity_poly.entity_id
_entity_poly.type
_entity_poly.pdbx_seq_one_letter_code
_entity_poly.pdbx_strand_id
1 'polypeptide(L)'
;MSQNPEHAPDADASAPPQVTLLFAHGGGFCKQIWDPIIHQLQDSPLLHGKATEYLAFDFPFHGANRDESVTPAVVFDTPTSPRMTHPGNAWLTWGPAAVLEQVQALRRMQDENKLPRTKLIGVGHSMGAASLWNTEAQFPGTFDGL
;
A
#
# COMPACT_ATOMS: atom_id res chain seq x y z
N MET A 1 -25.71 14.70 -46.05
CA MET A 1 -26.28 13.74 -45.08
C MET A 1 -25.53 12.43 -45.31
N SER A 2 -24.67 11.90 -44.46
CA SER A 2 -24.47 12.07 -43.02
C SER A 2 -22.97 11.95 -42.74
N GLN A 3 -22.38 12.89 -41.98
CA GLN A 3 -21.03 12.72 -41.45
C GLN A 3 -21.10 11.68 -40.33
N ASN A 4 -20.27 10.65 -40.43
CA ASN A 4 -20.04 9.69 -39.36
C ASN A 4 -19.30 10.44 -38.25
N PRO A 5 -19.80 10.53 -37.01
CA PRO A 5 -19.03 11.14 -35.95
C PRO A 5 -17.86 10.21 -35.63
N GLU A 6 -16.66 10.70 -35.89
CA GLU A 6 -15.43 10.15 -35.31
C GLU A 6 -15.66 9.96 -33.82
N HIS A 7 -15.51 8.73 -33.36
CA HIS A 7 -15.44 8.41 -31.95
C HIS A 7 -14.21 9.13 -31.41
N ALA A 8 -14.44 10.27 -30.78
CA ALA A 8 -13.41 11.01 -30.07
C ALA A 8 -12.77 10.06 -29.06
N PRO A 9 -11.42 10.00 -28.96
CA PRO A 9 -10.79 9.26 -27.88
C PRO A 9 -11.28 9.87 -26.55
N ASP A 10 -11.77 9.00 -25.66
CA ASP A 10 -12.21 9.38 -24.32
C ASP A 10 -11.17 10.28 -23.65
N ALA A 11 -11.56 11.53 -23.41
CA ALA A 11 -10.71 12.57 -22.85
C ALA A 11 -10.54 12.43 -21.33
N ASP A 12 -10.31 11.21 -20.82
CA ASP A 12 -10.17 10.95 -19.38
C ASP A 12 -8.86 10.23 -19.00
N ALA A 13 -7.80 10.44 -19.78
CA ALA A 13 -6.46 9.93 -19.49
C ALA A 13 -5.44 11.03 -19.11
N SER A 14 -5.84 12.23 -18.66
CA SER A 14 -4.89 13.37 -18.61
C SER A 14 -4.80 14.21 -17.33
N ALA A 15 -5.60 13.95 -16.29
CA ALA A 15 -5.44 14.65 -15.02
C ALA A 15 -4.52 13.84 -14.07
N PRO A 16 -3.46 14.44 -13.50
CA PRO A 16 -2.66 13.76 -12.48
C PRO A 16 -3.54 13.42 -11.26
N PRO A 17 -3.26 12.31 -10.54
CA PRO A 17 -4.05 11.92 -9.38
C PRO A 17 -4.07 13.04 -8.35
N GLN A 18 -5.20 13.21 -7.68
CA GLN A 18 -5.37 14.13 -6.55
C GLN A 18 -5.23 13.41 -5.22
N VAL A 19 -5.58 12.11 -5.19
CA VAL A 19 -5.54 11.25 -4.01
C VAL A 19 -4.77 9.98 -4.33
N THR A 20 -3.90 9.54 -3.43
CA THR A 20 -3.27 8.23 -3.46
C THR A 20 -3.76 7.43 -2.24
N LEU A 21 -4.31 6.24 -2.50
CA LEU A 21 -4.64 5.26 -1.46
C LEU A 21 -3.49 4.26 -1.35
N LEU A 22 -2.82 4.23 -0.20
CA LEU A 22 -1.71 3.31 0.09
C LEU A 22 -2.21 2.13 0.93
N PHE A 23 -2.24 0.94 0.33
CA PHE A 23 -2.73 -0.29 0.94
C PHE A 23 -1.59 -1.10 1.58
N ALA A 24 -1.68 -1.32 2.89
CA ALA A 24 -0.74 -2.08 3.70
C ALA A 24 -1.37 -3.40 4.19
N HIS A 25 -0.90 -4.54 3.65
CA HIS A 25 -1.47 -5.86 3.97
C HIS A 25 -1.15 -6.33 5.40
N GLY A 26 -1.95 -7.28 5.91
CA GLY A 26 -1.70 -7.93 7.19
C GLY A 26 -0.56 -8.97 7.14
N GLY A 27 -0.11 -9.43 8.31
CA GLY A 27 0.92 -10.48 8.40
C GLY A 27 0.48 -11.76 7.70
N GLY A 28 1.41 -12.39 6.96
CA GLY A 28 1.14 -13.62 6.20
C GLY A 28 0.51 -13.41 4.81
N PHE A 29 0.16 -12.18 4.43
CA PHE A 29 -0.37 -11.84 3.11
C PHE A 29 0.70 -11.23 2.19
N CYS A 30 0.31 -10.91 0.96
CA CYS A 30 1.04 -10.08 0.00
C CYS A 30 0.12 -9.01 -0.57
N LYS A 31 0.65 -8.04 -1.31
CA LYS A 31 -0.07 -6.88 -1.81
C LYS A 31 -1.33 -7.21 -2.63
N GLN A 32 -1.33 -8.32 -3.36
CA GLN A 32 -2.43 -8.76 -4.21
C GLN A 32 -3.71 -9.09 -3.43
N ILE A 33 -3.63 -9.23 -2.09
CA ILE A 33 -4.84 -9.37 -1.26
C ILE A 33 -5.79 -8.17 -1.42
N TRP A 34 -5.26 -7.02 -1.83
CA TRP A 34 -6.02 -5.80 -2.04
C TRP A 34 -6.66 -5.72 -3.42
N ASP A 35 -6.25 -6.53 -4.40
CA ASP A 35 -6.74 -6.42 -5.78
C ASP A 35 -8.27 -6.47 -5.89
N PRO A 36 -8.99 -7.39 -5.20
CA PRO A 36 -10.46 -7.39 -5.24
C PRO A 36 -11.09 -6.13 -4.63
N ILE A 37 -10.46 -5.57 -3.60
CA ILE A 37 -10.94 -4.36 -2.93
C ILE A 37 -10.67 -3.13 -3.81
N ILE A 38 -9.47 -3.03 -4.38
CA ILE A 38 -9.09 -1.97 -5.31
C ILE A 38 -10.02 -1.98 -6.52
N HIS A 39 -10.30 -3.15 -7.10
CA HIS A 39 -11.25 -3.28 -8.20
C HIS A 39 -12.64 -2.74 -7.83
N GLN A 40 -13.16 -3.14 -6.66
CA GLN A 40 -14.46 -2.65 -6.19
C GLN A 40 -14.47 -1.13 -5.89
N LEU A 41 -13.34 -0.56 -5.47
CA LEU A 41 -13.19 0.88 -5.23
C LEU A 41 -13.10 1.66 -6.54
N GLN A 42 -12.43 1.14 -7.56
CA GLN A 42 -12.38 1.73 -8.89
C GLN A 42 -13.77 1.85 -9.52
N ASP A 43 -14.61 0.83 -9.30
CA ASP A 43 -16.01 0.81 -9.75
C ASP A 43 -16.98 1.55 -8.81
N SER A 44 -16.47 2.17 -7.73
CA SER A 44 -17.32 2.79 -6.72
C SER A 44 -17.84 4.16 -7.19
N PRO A 45 -19.16 4.39 -7.14
CA PRO A 45 -19.73 5.71 -7.42
C PRO A 45 -19.20 6.83 -6.52
N LEU A 46 -18.66 6.50 -5.33
CA LEU A 46 -18.08 7.47 -4.41
C LEU A 46 -16.72 8.02 -4.86
N LEU A 47 -16.02 7.25 -5.71
CA LEU A 47 -14.71 7.59 -6.25
C LEU A 47 -14.78 7.92 -7.75
N HIS A 48 -15.91 7.70 -8.42
CA HIS A 48 -16.15 8.15 -9.79
C HIS A 48 -15.88 9.66 -9.94
N GLY A 49 -15.09 10.01 -10.97
CA GLY A 49 -14.69 11.39 -11.25
C GLY A 49 -13.63 11.97 -10.31
N LYS A 50 -13.12 11.18 -9.34
CA LYS A 50 -11.95 11.55 -8.54
C LYS A 50 -10.73 10.86 -9.12
N ALA A 51 -9.72 11.65 -9.51
CA ALA A 51 -8.44 11.11 -9.94
C ALA A 51 -7.74 10.46 -8.74
N THR A 52 -7.90 9.14 -8.61
CA THR A 52 -7.39 8.34 -7.48
C THR A 52 -6.39 7.31 -7.96
N GLU A 53 -5.21 7.33 -7.34
CA GLU A 53 -4.16 6.34 -7.51
C GLU A 53 -4.26 5.28 -6.40
N TYR A 54 -4.08 4.01 -6.75
CA TYR A 54 -4.14 2.88 -5.82
C TYR A 54 -2.76 2.22 -5.78
N LEU A 55 -2.11 2.24 -4.62
CA LEU A 55 -0.79 1.64 -4.42
C LEU A 55 -0.86 0.56 -3.36
N ALA A 56 -0.42 -0.64 -3.68
CA ALA A 56 -0.21 -1.71 -2.71
C ALA A 56 1.24 -2.18 -2.80
N PHE A 57 1.83 -2.52 -1.66
CA PHE A 57 3.22 -2.94 -1.57
C PHE A 57 3.37 -4.18 -0.71
N ASP A 58 4.45 -4.92 -0.93
CA ASP A 58 4.82 -6.05 -0.10
C ASP A 58 5.72 -5.58 1.04
N PHE A 59 5.39 -5.93 2.28
CA PHE A 59 6.29 -5.72 3.42
C PHE A 59 7.55 -6.61 3.32
N PRO A 60 8.65 -6.26 4.03
CA PRO A 60 9.77 -7.18 4.21
C PRO A 60 9.30 -8.58 4.60
N PHE A 61 9.97 -9.61 4.06
CA PHE A 61 9.67 -11.03 4.27
C PHE A 61 8.33 -11.53 3.68
N HIS A 62 7.59 -10.69 2.95
CA HIS A 62 6.27 -11.03 2.40
C HIS A 62 6.23 -10.87 0.88
N GLY A 63 5.31 -11.58 0.21
CA GLY A 63 5.09 -11.44 -1.24
C GLY A 63 6.37 -11.50 -2.07
N ALA A 64 6.59 -10.48 -2.90
CA ALA A 64 7.80 -10.35 -3.71
C ALA A 64 9.07 -10.01 -2.90
N ASN A 65 8.91 -9.53 -1.67
CA ASN A 65 9.98 -9.17 -0.74
C ASN A 65 10.31 -10.29 0.25
N ARG A 66 9.96 -11.54 -0.09
CA ARG A 66 10.34 -12.71 0.70
C ARG A 66 11.87 -12.82 0.77
N ASP A 67 12.34 -13.17 1.94
CA ASP A 67 13.73 -13.50 2.20
C ASP A 67 13.78 -14.88 2.84
N GLU A 68 14.39 -15.83 2.14
CA GLU A 68 14.55 -17.22 2.54
C GLU A 68 15.99 -17.51 3.03
N SER A 69 16.82 -16.47 3.21
CA SER A 69 18.21 -16.62 3.66
C SER A 69 18.33 -17.04 5.14
N VAL A 70 17.26 -16.85 5.93
CA VAL A 70 17.23 -17.20 7.35
C VAL A 70 16.25 -18.34 7.58
N THR A 71 16.76 -19.49 8.00
CA THR A 71 15.91 -20.62 8.41
C THR A 71 15.14 -20.28 9.69
N PRO A 72 13.80 -20.34 9.70
CA PRO A 72 13.02 -20.10 10.90
C PRO A 72 13.24 -21.21 11.94
N ALA A 73 13.34 -20.84 13.21
CA ALA A 73 13.46 -21.80 14.31
C ALA A 73 12.09 -22.00 14.97
N VAL A 74 11.68 -23.26 15.14
CA VAL A 74 10.48 -23.59 15.91
C VAL A 74 10.89 -23.85 17.36
N VAL A 75 10.26 -23.14 18.28
CA VAL A 75 10.52 -23.21 19.72
C VAL A 75 9.30 -23.83 20.41
N PHE A 76 9.54 -24.84 21.25
CA PHE A 76 8.52 -25.62 21.95
C PHE A 76 8.55 -25.35 23.46
N ASP A 77 8.75 -24.10 23.89
CA ASP A 77 8.74 -23.73 25.31
C ASP A 77 7.44 -24.13 26.02
N THR A 78 6.34 -24.17 25.26
CA THR A 78 5.10 -24.81 25.66
C THR A 78 4.74 -25.93 24.66
N PRO A 79 4.53 -27.18 25.12
CA PRO A 79 4.28 -28.31 24.22
C PRO A 79 3.05 -28.15 23.31
N THR A 80 2.08 -27.35 23.74
CA THR A 80 0.80 -27.12 23.05
C THR A 80 0.74 -25.80 22.27
N SER A 81 1.78 -24.95 22.37
CA SER A 81 1.82 -23.66 21.69
C SER A 81 3.20 -23.42 21.10
N PRO A 82 3.58 -24.17 20.04
CA PRO A 82 4.82 -23.92 19.34
C PRO A 82 4.87 -22.46 18.87
N ARG A 83 6.04 -21.85 18.99
CA ARG A 83 6.34 -20.51 18.50
C ARG A 83 7.37 -20.62 17.39
N MET A 84 7.36 -19.65 16.49
CA MET A 84 8.39 -19.50 15.47
C MET A 84 9.23 -18.27 15.83
N THR A 85 10.55 -18.40 15.71
CA THR A 85 11.51 -17.30 15.77
C THR A 85 12.07 -17.07 14.38
N HIS A 86 11.85 -15.87 13.85
CA HIS A 86 12.37 -15.40 12.56
C HIS A 86 12.47 -13.86 12.59
N PRO A 87 13.43 -13.22 11.88
CA PRO A 87 13.52 -11.76 11.80
C PRO A 87 12.22 -11.09 11.32
N GLY A 88 11.45 -11.77 10.48
CA GLY A 88 10.11 -11.34 10.06
C GLY A 88 9.08 -11.20 11.20
N ASN A 89 9.31 -11.79 12.38
CA ASN A 89 8.43 -11.57 13.54
C ASN A 89 8.62 -10.19 14.19
N ALA A 90 9.72 -9.48 13.91
CA ALA A 90 10.01 -8.15 14.44
C ALA A 90 9.31 -7.00 13.69
N TRP A 91 8.09 -7.25 13.18
CA TRP A 91 7.36 -6.32 12.32
C TRP A 91 6.98 -5.00 12.98
N LEU A 92 6.86 -4.97 14.31
CA LEU A 92 6.68 -3.71 15.04
C LEU A 92 7.89 -2.76 14.89
N THR A 93 9.07 -3.32 14.61
CA THR A 93 10.31 -2.56 14.41
C THR A 93 10.48 -2.15 12.95
N TRP A 94 10.40 -3.09 12.00
CA TRP A 94 10.67 -2.78 10.59
C TRP A 94 9.44 -2.28 9.82
N GLY A 95 8.22 -2.55 10.29
CA GLY A 95 6.97 -2.20 9.61
C GLY A 95 6.83 -0.69 9.34
N PRO A 96 7.00 0.18 10.36
CA PRO A 96 6.90 1.62 10.15
C PRO A 96 7.96 2.17 9.19
N ALA A 97 9.19 1.65 9.26
CA ALA A 97 10.25 2.04 8.34
C ALA A 97 9.93 1.65 6.89
N ALA A 98 9.38 0.46 6.67
CA ALA A 98 8.96 0.00 5.35
C ALA A 98 7.82 0.86 4.78
N VAL A 99 6.83 1.24 5.61
CA VAL A 99 5.77 2.18 5.20
C VAL A 99 6.39 3.52 4.80
N LEU A 100 7.25 4.09 5.66
CA LEU A 100 7.88 5.38 5.41
C LEU A 100 8.67 5.37 4.09
N GLU A 101 9.39 4.28 3.80
CA GLU A 101 10.12 4.12 2.56
C GLU A 101 9.19 4.20 1.33
N GLN A 102 8.02 3.55 1.38
CA GLN A 102 7.04 3.62 0.29
C GLN A 102 6.48 5.04 0.12
N VAL A 103 6.17 5.73 1.21
CA VAL A 103 5.71 7.12 1.15
C VAL A 103 6.79 8.01 0.54
N GLN A 104 8.04 7.87 0.98
CA GLN A 104 9.15 8.65 0.45
C GLN A 104 9.42 8.31 -1.02
N ALA A 105 9.29 7.05 -1.43
CA ALA A 105 9.43 6.64 -2.83
C ALA A 105 8.36 7.27 -3.71
N LEU A 106 7.09 7.26 -3.27
CA LEU A 106 6.00 7.98 -3.92
C LEU A 106 6.33 9.48 -4.05
N ARG A 107 6.82 10.10 -2.97
CA ARG A 107 7.15 11.51 -2.98
C ARG A 107 8.32 11.82 -3.92
N ARG A 108 9.40 11.03 -3.91
CA ARG A 108 10.51 11.20 -4.86
C ARG A 108 10.04 11.08 -6.30
N MET A 109 9.23 10.06 -6.61
CA MET A 109 8.66 9.87 -7.95
C MET A 109 7.85 11.09 -8.40
N GLN A 110 7.00 11.64 -7.53
CA GLN A 110 6.23 12.85 -7.84
C GLN A 110 7.13 14.06 -8.10
N ASP A 111 8.17 14.26 -7.29
CA ASP A 111 9.10 15.39 -7.46
C ASP A 111 9.91 15.28 -8.75
N GLU A 112 10.47 14.10 -9.02
CA GLU A 112 11.27 13.80 -10.21
C GLU A 112 10.46 14.01 -11.50
N ASN A 113 9.19 13.65 -11.48
CA ASN A 113 8.27 13.81 -12.61
C ASN A 113 7.51 15.14 -12.61
N LYS A 114 7.80 16.06 -11.67
CA LYS A 114 7.12 17.36 -11.50
C LYS A 114 5.59 17.23 -11.39
N LEU A 115 5.13 16.15 -10.77
CA LEU A 115 3.72 15.88 -10.51
C LEU A 115 3.28 16.62 -9.23
N PRO A 116 2.02 17.07 -9.14
CA PRO A 116 1.49 17.62 -7.90
C PRO A 116 1.51 16.58 -6.78
N ARG A 117 1.68 17.05 -5.53
CA ARG A 117 1.55 16.20 -4.34
C ARG A 117 0.10 15.73 -4.20
N THR A 118 -0.09 14.42 -4.22
CA THR A 118 -1.38 13.80 -3.90
C THR A 118 -1.65 13.82 -2.40
N LYS A 119 -2.93 13.96 -2.04
CA LYS A 119 -3.41 13.61 -0.70
C LYS A 119 -3.19 12.12 -0.47
N LEU A 120 -2.57 11.75 0.64
CA LEU A 120 -2.19 10.37 0.91
C LEU A 120 -3.03 9.78 2.04
N ILE A 121 -3.83 8.78 1.71
CA ILE A 121 -4.65 8.05 2.68
C ILE A 121 -4.08 6.63 2.82
N GLY A 122 -3.71 6.24 4.03
CA GLY A 122 -3.29 4.88 4.32
C GLY A 122 -4.50 3.99 4.57
N VAL A 123 -4.50 2.77 4.02
CA VAL A 123 -5.51 1.75 4.28
C VAL A 123 -4.78 0.48 4.72
N GLY A 124 -5.01 0.04 5.95
CA GLY A 124 -4.26 -1.08 6.52
C GLY A 124 -5.13 -2.17 7.12
N HIS A 125 -4.64 -3.40 7.11
CA HIS A 125 -5.24 -4.52 7.85
C HIS A 125 -4.27 -5.10 8.88
N SER A 126 -4.69 -5.25 10.13
CA SER A 126 -3.91 -5.86 11.22
C SER A 126 -2.48 -5.29 11.31
N MET A 127 -1.44 -6.10 11.06
CA MET A 127 -0.03 -5.67 10.96
C MET A 127 0.15 -4.42 10.10
N GLY A 128 -0.51 -4.35 8.94
CA GLY A 128 -0.44 -3.21 8.04
C GLY A 128 -1.04 -1.94 8.65
N ALA A 129 -2.20 -2.05 9.30
CA ALA A 129 -2.82 -0.92 10.01
C ALA A 129 -1.94 -0.43 11.17
N ALA A 130 -1.39 -1.36 11.96
CA ALA A 130 -0.48 -1.03 13.05
C ALA A 130 0.81 -0.34 12.54
N SER A 131 1.33 -0.79 11.40
CA SER A 131 2.51 -0.19 10.76
C SER A 131 2.24 1.22 10.26
N LEU A 132 1.09 1.45 9.61
CA LEU A 132 0.66 2.79 9.18
C LEU A 132 0.51 3.74 10.38
N TRP A 133 -0.22 3.30 11.41
CA TRP A 133 -0.42 4.08 12.63
C TRP A 133 0.89 4.44 13.33
N ASN A 134 1.77 3.45 13.51
CA ASN A 134 3.07 3.68 14.13
C ASN A 134 3.98 4.57 13.27
N THR A 135 3.81 4.59 11.95
CA THR A 135 4.52 5.53 11.08
C THR A 135 4.05 6.95 11.34
N GLU A 136 2.74 7.19 11.34
CA GLU A 136 2.17 8.52 11.63
C GLU A 136 2.55 9.00 13.04
N ALA A 137 2.52 8.12 14.04
CA ALA A 137 2.90 8.46 15.41
C ALA A 137 4.38 8.87 15.54
N GLN A 138 5.27 8.25 14.75
CA GLN A 138 6.71 8.57 14.73
C GLN A 138 7.04 9.77 13.83
N PHE A 139 6.27 9.95 12.76
CA PHE A 139 6.46 10.99 11.76
C PHE A 139 5.11 11.70 11.50
N PRO A 140 4.67 12.59 12.40
CA PRO A 140 3.38 13.26 12.25
C PRO A 140 3.27 14.06 10.94
N GLY A 141 2.13 13.96 10.28
CA GLY A 141 1.88 14.56 8.96
C GLY A 141 2.35 13.70 7.79
N THR A 142 2.64 12.40 8.01
CA THR A 142 2.96 11.48 6.91
C THR A 142 1.72 11.22 6.05
N PHE A 143 0.56 11.06 6.69
CA PHE A 143 -0.72 10.81 6.02
C PHE A 143 -1.69 11.98 6.18
N ASP A 144 -2.52 12.19 5.17
CA ASP A 144 -3.70 13.06 5.27
C ASP A 144 -4.89 12.33 5.93
N GLY A 145 -4.82 10.99 6.04
CA GLY A 145 -5.81 10.14 6.73
C GLY A 145 -5.40 8.66 6.79
N LEU A 146 -5.99 7.91 7.74
CA LEU A 146 -5.81 6.46 7.97
C LEU A 146 -7.16 5.77 8.21
#